data_AF-A0A7S1GH81-F1
#
_entry.id   AF-A0A7S1GH81-F1
#
_cell.length_a   1.000
_cell.length_b   1.000
_cell.length_c   1.000
_cell.angle_alpha   90.00
_cell.angle_beta   90.00
_cell.angle_gamma   90.00
#
_symmetry.space_group_name_H-M   'P 1'
#
loop_
_entity.id
_entity.type
_entity.pdbx_description
1 polymer ?
#
loop_
_entity_poly.entity_id
_entity_poly.type
_entity_poly.pdbx_seq_one_letter_code
_entity_poly.pdbx_strand_id
1 'polypeptide(L)'
;RLEGVSRYDSFQAETPRFAPFTAAGYFVAHSEFLREVPFDPFLPWIFMGEEIIMSTRLWTAGYDIFSPSQSVVGHIYVRRHKPKFWESVHRAFTPGVHNPLQAMILNRVKYQLGYPEAAKDMLKPKTLLTAVEQYSMGTARPLDEYLRLVGLDMVSKQVTYTEWCETGKPPPGFEKYDDLYKKK
;
A
#
# COMPACT_ATOMS: atom_id res chain seq x y z
N ARG A 1 -5.96 -29.37 2.48
CA ARG A 1 -5.66 -28.31 3.46
C ARG A 1 -4.24 -27.84 3.17
N LEU A 2 -4.04 -26.58 2.78
CA LEU A 2 -2.70 -26.05 2.48
C LEU A 2 -1.85 -26.07 3.75
N GLU A 3 -0.59 -26.50 3.64
CA GLU A 3 0.37 -26.46 4.75
C GLU A 3 0.54 -25.02 5.26
N GLY A 4 0.56 -24.82 6.58
CA GLY A 4 0.78 -23.52 7.22
C GLY A 4 -0.47 -22.70 7.57
N VAL A 5 -1.69 -23.21 7.29
CA VAL A 5 -2.94 -22.49 7.55
C VAL A 5 -3.68 -23.11 8.74
N SER A 6 -3.40 -22.64 9.96
CA SER A 6 -3.98 -23.22 11.18
C SER A 6 -5.33 -22.61 11.60
N ARG A 7 -5.68 -21.41 11.13
CA ARG A 7 -6.90 -20.68 11.53
C ARG A 7 -7.52 -19.89 10.37
N TYR A 8 -8.09 -20.60 9.40
CA TYR A 8 -8.87 -19.93 8.36
C TYR A 8 -10.27 -19.64 8.91
N ASP A 9 -10.66 -18.35 8.93
CA ASP A 9 -12.00 -17.84 9.20
C ASP A 9 -12.72 -18.48 10.42
N SER A 10 -12.09 -18.49 11.61
CA SER A 10 -12.81 -18.87 12.85
C SER A 10 -14.00 -17.96 13.16
N PHE A 11 -14.02 -16.79 12.52
CA PHE A 11 -15.10 -15.83 12.53
C PHE A 11 -15.21 -15.22 11.13
N GLN A 12 -16.38 -15.27 10.52
CA GLN A 12 -16.69 -14.60 9.26
C GLN A 12 -17.44 -13.30 9.57
N ALA A 13 -16.92 -12.17 9.09
CA ALA A 13 -17.62 -10.90 9.28
C ALA A 13 -18.88 -10.85 8.40
N GLU A 14 -19.96 -10.23 8.88
CA GLU A 14 -21.18 -10.06 8.07
C GLU A 14 -21.00 -9.02 6.95
N THR A 15 -20.17 -8.01 7.21
CA THR A 15 -19.89 -6.91 6.29
C THR A 15 -18.38 -6.74 6.09
N PRO A 16 -17.93 -6.29 4.89
CA PRO A 16 -16.53 -5.93 4.66
C PRO A 16 -16.05 -4.90 5.68
N ARG A 17 -14.80 -5.03 6.14
CA ARG A 17 -14.23 -4.10 7.14
C ARG A 17 -13.37 -3.07 6.43
N PHE A 18 -13.35 -1.84 6.93
CA PHE A 18 -12.36 -0.88 6.48
C PHE A 18 -10.95 -1.43 6.71
N ALA A 19 -10.06 -1.20 5.75
CA ALA A 19 -8.67 -1.60 5.83
C ALA A 19 -7.76 -0.41 5.51
N PRO A 20 -6.63 -0.27 6.22
CA PRO A 20 -5.74 0.86 6.02
C PRO A 20 -4.90 0.74 4.75
N PHE A 21 -4.64 -0.48 4.27
CA PHE A 21 -3.74 -0.74 3.14
C PHE A 21 -4.33 -1.78 2.19
N THR A 22 -4.04 -1.62 0.91
CA THR A 22 -4.12 -2.68 -0.09
C THR A 22 -2.86 -3.53 -0.04
N ALA A 23 -3.00 -4.84 -0.25
CA ALA A 23 -1.85 -5.76 -0.29
C ALA A 23 -1.00 -5.64 -1.57
N ALA A 24 -1.38 -4.75 -2.51
CA ALA A 24 -0.80 -4.49 -3.84
C ALA A 24 -0.64 -5.69 -4.80
N GLY A 25 -0.23 -6.87 -4.33
CA GLY A 25 -0.17 -8.12 -5.08
C GLY A 25 -1.53 -8.81 -5.27
N TYR A 26 -2.55 -8.42 -4.49
CA TYR A 26 -3.92 -8.88 -4.69
C TYR A 26 -4.94 -7.88 -4.10
N PHE A 27 -5.74 -7.27 -4.97
CA PHE A 27 -6.94 -6.53 -4.60
C PHE A 27 -7.92 -6.55 -5.79
N VAL A 28 -9.18 -6.17 -5.55
CA VAL A 28 -10.22 -6.09 -6.59
C VAL A 28 -10.79 -4.68 -6.59
N ALA A 29 -10.88 -4.07 -7.76
CA ALA A 29 -11.45 -2.74 -7.96
C ALA A 29 -12.11 -2.66 -9.35
N HIS A 30 -12.96 -1.65 -9.56
CA HIS A 30 -13.45 -1.32 -10.89
C HIS A 30 -12.26 -0.93 -11.79
N SER A 31 -12.27 -1.36 -13.06
CA SER A 31 -11.12 -1.19 -13.96
C SER A 31 -10.75 0.26 -14.24
N GLU A 32 -11.65 1.20 -13.97
CA GLU A 32 -11.45 2.65 -14.08
C GLU A 32 -10.28 3.16 -13.25
N PHE A 33 -9.92 2.47 -12.15
CA PHE A 33 -8.74 2.82 -11.35
C PHE A 33 -7.45 2.80 -12.17
N LEU A 34 -7.38 1.99 -13.24
CA LEU A 34 -6.21 1.96 -14.13
C LEU A 34 -6.01 3.27 -14.89
N ARG A 35 -7.08 4.06 -15.07
CA ARG A 35 -7.04 5.38 -15.72
C ARG A 35 -6.86 6.49 -14.70
N GLU A 36 -7.49 6.38 -13.54
CA GLU A 36 -7.46 7.40 -12.49
C GLU A 36 -6.18 7.33 -11.63
N VAL A 37 -5.72 6.12 -11.32
CA VAL A 37 -4.56 5.82 -10.49
C VAL A 37 -3.65 4.79 -11.19
N PRO A 38 -3.09 5.13 -12.37
CA PRO A 38 -2.25 4.21 -13.14
C PRO A 38 -1.02 3.79 -12.34
N PHE A 39 -0.51 2.58 -12.56
CA PHE A 39 0.78 2.18 -12.00
C PHE A 39 1.88 3.13 -12.46
N ASP A 40 2.76 3.52 -11.54
CA ASP A 40 3.87 4.42 -11.83
C ASP A 40 5.00 3.66 -12.56
N PRO A 41 5.25 3.95 -13.85
CA PRO A 41 6.27 3.22 -14.62
C PRO A 41 7.69 3.55 -14.17
N PHE A 42 7.88 4.56 -13.30
CA PHE A 42 9.15 4.94 -12.71
C PHE A 42 9.42 4.26 -11.36
N LEU A 43 8.62 3.25 -10.98
CA LEU A 43 8.85 2.40 -9.80
C LEU A 43 9.30 0.97 -10.14
N PRO A 44 10.28 0.73 -11.04
CA PRO A 44 10.76 -0.62 -11.28
C PRO A 44 11.50 -1.13 -10.04
N TRP A 45 11.52 -2.46 -9.88
CA TRP A 45 12.28 -3.15 -8.82
C TRP A 45 11.77 -2.94 -7.39
N ILE A 46 10.65 -2.23 -7.19
CA ILE A 46 10.04 -2.09 -5.87
C ILE A 46 9.33 -3.40 -5.50
N PHE A 47 9.74 -3.96 -4.37
CA PHE A 47 9.01 -5.02 -3.65
C PHE A 47 8.67 -4.62 -2.20
N MET A 48 9.27 -3.52 -1.70
CA MET A 48 8.93 -2.95 -0.41
C MET A 48 8.57 -1.48 -0.63
N GLY A 49 7.31 -1.14 -0.41
CA GLY A 49 6.79 0.23 -0.53
C GLY A 49 5.64 0.36 -1.53
N GLU A 50 5.40 -0.65 -2.35
CA GLU A 50 4.29 -0.76 -3.30
C GLU A 50 2.92 -0.75 -2.60
N GLU A 51 2.80 -1.39 -1.44
CA GLU A 51 1.54 -1.42 -0.68
C GLU A 51 1.15 -0.03 -0.20
N ILE A 52 2.06 0.69 0.46
CA ILE A 52 1.77 2.03 0.97
C ILE A 52 1.58 3.05 -0.15
N ILE A 53 2.38 3.01 -1.21
CA ILE A 53 2.23 3.97 -2.32
C ILE A 53 0.95 3.70 -3.11
N MET A 54 0.56 2.44 -3.32
CA MET A 54 -0.70 2.14 -3.99
C MET A 54 -1.89 2.57 -3.13
N SER A 55 -1.84 2.29 -1.82
CA SER A 55 -2.94 2.60 -0.90
C SER A 55 -3.16 4.10 -0.73
N THR A 56 -2.07 4.85 -0.55
CA THR A 56 -2.12 6.32 -0.48
C THR A 56 -2.68 6.93 -1.76
N ARG A 57 -2.21 6.49 -2.94
CA ARG A 57 -2.68 7.01 -4.22
C ARG A 57 -4.15 6.68 -4.50
N LEU A 58 -4.60 5.46 -4.19
CA LEU A 58 -6.02 5.09 -4.28
C LEU A 58 -6.87 5.96 -3.35
N TRP A 59 -6.49 6.06 -2.08
CA TRP A 59 -7.30 6.77 -1.09
C TRP A 59 -7.39 8.27 -1.38
N THR A 60 -6.26 8.89 -1.76
CA THR A 60 -6.22 10.31 -2.17
C THR A 60 -6.97 10.57 -3.48
N ALA A 61 -7.17 9.55 -4.32
CA ALA A 61 -8.05 9.60 -5.49
C ALA A 61 -9.54 9.35 -5.17
N GLY A 62 -9.89 9.08 -3.91
CA GLY A 62 -11.27 8.95 -3.45
C GLY A 62 -11.76 7.50 -3.31
N TYR A 63 -10.87 6.51 -3.49
CA TYR A 63 -11.20 5.12 -3.26
C TYR A 63 -11.25 4.79 -1.76
N ASP A 64 -12.18 3.92 -1.39
CA ASP A 64 -12.29 3.39 -0.04
C ASP A 64 -11.74 1.96 -0.02
N ILE A 65 -10.89 1.66 0.96
CA ILE A 65 -10.16 0.40 1.05
C ILE A 65 -10.85 -0.49 2.08
N PHE A 66 -11.22 -1.69 1.66
CA PHE A 66 -11.88 -2.68 2.50
C PHE A 66 -11.18 -4.03 2.44
N SER A 67 -11.18 -4.75 3.56
CA SER A 67 -10.92 -6.17 3.60
C SER A 67 -12.22 -6.95 3.36
N PRO A 68 -12.17 -8.06 2.60
CA PRO A 68 -13.36 -8.86 2.34
C PRO A 68 -13.88 -9.52 3.62
N SER A 69 -15.18 -9.74 3.70
CA SER A 69 -15.83 -10.46 4.82
C SER A 69 -15.46 -11.94 4.90
N GLN A 70 -15.03 -12.51 3.77
CA GLN A 70 -14.66 -13.90 3.62
C GLN A 70 -13.30 -14.02 2.93
N SER A 71 -12.45 -14.92 3.42
CA SER A 71 -11.15 -15.16 2.82
C SER A 71 -11.28 -16.04 1.57
N VAL A 72 -11.31 -15.43 0.39
CA VAL A 72 -11.48 -16.15 -0.89
C VAL A 72 -10.19 -16.78 -1.45
N VAL A 73 -9.03 -16.25 -1.07
CA VAL A 73 -7.71 -16.68 -1.57
C VAL A 73 -6.71 -16.73 -0.42
N GLY A 74 -5.94 -17.83 -0.34
CA GLY A 74 -4.81 -17.94 0.57
C GLY A 74 -3.48 -17.57 -0.10
N HIS A 75 -2.62 -16.83 0.60
CA HIS A 75 -1.27 -16.50 0.13
C HIS A 75 -0.20 -17.24 0.95
N ILE A 76 0.65 -18.03 0.30
CA ILE A 76 1.80 -18.68 0.96
C ILE A 76 2.96 -17.67 1.02
N TYR A 77 3.15 -17.01 2.15
CA TYR A 77 4.25 -16.04 2.32
C TYR A 77 5.61 -16.72 2.44
N VAL A 78 5.71 -17.76 3.27
CA VAL A 78 6.98 -18.45 3.51
C VAL A 78 7.23 -19.45 2.40
N ARG A 79 8.06 -19.07 1.43
CA ARG A 79 8.48 -19.93 0.33
C ARG A 79 9.99 -20.10 0.28
N ARG A 80 10.56 -20.74 1.32
CA ARG A 80 12.03 -20.85 1.52
C ARG A 80 12.80 -21.33 0.28
N HIS A 81 12.22 -22.28 -0.47
CA HIS A 81 12.87 -22.92 -1.61
C HIS A 81 12.20 -22.59 -2.95
N LYS A 82 11.41 -21.51 -3.02
CA LYS A 82 10.79 -21.09 -4.28
C LYS A 82 11.44 -19.81 -4.82
N PRO A 83 11.45 -19.63 -6.14
CA PRO A 83 12.04 -18.45 -6.76
C PRO A 83 11.43 -17.16 -6.22
N LYS A 84 12.27 -16.15 -6.01
CA LYS A 84 11.87 -14.80 -5.61
C LYS A 84 12.08 -13.80 -6.75
N PHE A 85 11.34 -12.70 -6.71
CA PHE A 85 11.44 -11.62 -7.70
C PHE A 85 12.89 -11.15 -7.91
N TRP A 86 13.60 -10.86 -6.82
CA TRP A 86 14.99 -10.38 -6.87
C TRP A 86 15.98 -11.40 -7.42
N GLU A 87 15.70 -12.70 -7.34
CA GLU A 87 16.56 -13.73 -7.95
C GLU A 87 16.53 -13.67 -9.47
N SER A 88 15.39 -13.28 -10.06
CA SER A 88 15.31 -13.04 -11.51
C SER A 88 16.14 -11.82 -11.91
N VAL A 89 16.14 -10.76 -11.08
CA VAL A 89 17.02 -9.59 -11.28
C VAL A 89 18.49 -9.98 -11.15
N HIS A 90 18.85 -10.81 -10.17
CA HIS A 90 20.22 -11.32 -10.01
C HIS A 90 20.69 -12.13 -11.22
N ARG A 91 19.82 -12.99 -11.78
CA ARG A 91 20.13 -13.80 -12.97
C ARG A 91 20.26 -12.96 -14.23
N ALA A 92 19.42 -11.93 -14.39
CA ALA A 92 19.45 -11.07 -15.57
C ALA A 92 20.67 -10.12 -15.59
N PHE A 93 21.19 -9.77 -14.40
CA PHE A 93 22.26 -8.80 -14.25
C PHE A 93 23.43 -9.38 -13.44
N THR A 94 23.47 -9.10 -12.13
CA THR A 94 24.55 -9.53 -11.24
C THR A 94 23.99 -9.83 -9.85
N PRO A 95 24.48 -10.88 -9.14
CA PRO A 95 24.06 -11.16 -7.78
C PRO A 95 24.15 -9.94 -6.86
N GLY A 96 23.10 -9.70 -6.07
CA GLY A 96 23.05 -8.60 -5.10
C GLY A 96 22.64 -7.23 -5.66
N VAL A 97 22.51 -7.07 -6.99
CA VAL A 97 22.21 -5.77 -7.60
C VAL A 97 20.81 -5.23 -7.30
N HIS A 98 19.87 -6.11 -6.93
CA HIS A 98 18.48 -5.72 -6.64
C HIS A 98 18.38 -4.66 -5.53
N ASN A 99 19.16 -4.81 -4.44
CA ASN A 99 19.04 -3.90 -3.30
C ASN A 99 19.49 -2.47 -3.64
N PRO A 100 20.64 -2.24 -4.28
CA PRO A 100 21.00 -0.93 -4.83
C PRO A 100 19.95 -0.35 -5.80
N LEU A 101 19.40 -1.18 -6.71
CA LEU A 101 18.35 -0.75 -7.64
C LEU A 101 17.10 -0.28 -6.88
N GLN A 102 16.60 -1.08 -5.95
CA GLN A 102 15.45 -0.73 -5.13
C GLN A 102 15.71 0.52 -4.29
N ALA A 103 16.89 0.66 -3.67
CA ALA A 103 17.23 1.81 -2.83
C ALA A 103 17.19 3.13 -3.61
N MET A 104 17.63 3.15 -4.87
CA MET A 104 17.53 4.33 -5.73
C MET A 104 16.07 4.72 -5.99
N ILE A 105 15.24 3.74 -6.34
CA ILE A 105 13.83 3.97 -6.73
C ILE A 105 12.95 4.28 -5.52
N LEU A 106 13.27 3.74 -4.34
CA LEU A 106 12.52 3.97 -3.10
C LEU A 106 12.47 5.45 -2.72
N ASN A 107 13.47 6.25 -3.11
CA ASN A 107 13.47 7.69 -2.90
C ASN A 107 12.32 8.41 -3.63
N ARG A 108 11.84 7.87 -4.76
CA ARG A 108 10.64 8.39 -5.43
C ARG A 108 9.38 8.12 -4.61
N VAL A 109 9.26 6.94 -4.00
CA VAL A 109 8.16 6.63 -3.07
C VAL A 109 8.23 7.55 -1.86
N LYS A 110 9.40 7.69 -1.25
CA LYS A 110 9.62 8.58 -0.11
C LYS A 110 9.28 10.05 -0.41
N TYR A 111 9.64 10.53 -1.60
CA TYR A 111 9.24 11.86 -2.06
C TYR A 111 7.72 12.03 -2.10
N GLN A 112 7.03 11.09 -2.76
CA GLN A 112 5.57 11.14 -2.88
C GLN A 112 4.85 11.03 -1.52
N LEU A 113 5.45 10.31 -0.57
CA LEU A 113 4.93 10.19 0.81
C LEU A 113 5.32 11.38 1.71
N GLY A 114 6.14 12.32 1.25
CA GLY A 114 6.51 13.50 2.02
C GLY A 114 7.62 13.30 3.06
N TYR A 115 8.52 12.33 2.86
CA TYR A 115 9.70 12.19 3.72
C TYR A 115 10.65 13.40 3.58
N PRO A 116 11.06 14.06 4.67
CA PRO A 116 11.95 15.21 4.61
C PRO A 116 13.30 14.92 3.93
N GLU A 117 13.89 13.74 4.15
CA GLU A 117 15.16 13.37 3.51
C GLU A 117 15.05 13.13 1.99
N ALA A 118 13.82 12.98 1.49
CA ALA A 118 13.52 12.81 0.08
C ALA A 118 12.92 14.10 -0.52
N ALA A 119 13.08 15.26 0.15
CA ALA A 119 12.65 16.54 -0.39
C ALA A 119 13.26 16.83 -1.78
N LYS A 120 12.53 17.61 -2.57
CA LYS A 120 12.82 17.87 -3.99
C LYS A 120 14.24 18.34 -4.23
N ASP A 121 14.78 19.18 -3.37
CA ASP A 121 16.14 19.75 -3.40
C ASP A 121 17.21 18.75 -2.97
N MET A 122 16.91 17.87 -2.02
CA MET A 122 17.80 16.84 -1.48
C MET A 122 17.98 15.63 -2.42
N LEU A 123 16.96 15.30 -3.23
CA LEU A 123 16.99 14.13 -4.11
C LEU A 123 18.06 14.21 -5.20
N LYS A 124 18.79 13.10 -5.35
CA LYS A 124 19.72 12.87 -6.46
C LYS A 124 19.61 11.41 -6.94
N PRO A 125 19.51 11.15 -8.25
CA PRO A 125 19.39 12.13 -9.35
C PRO A 125 17.97 12.74 -9.45
N LYS A 126 17.86 13.94 -10.02
CA LYS A 126 16.55 14.62 -10.24
C LYS A 126 15.64 13.86 -11.23
N THR A 127 16.20 12.96 -12.03
CA THR A 127 15.45 12.08 -12.94
C THR A 127 14.48 11.15 -12.18
N LEU A 128 14.66 10.94 -10.88
CA LEU A 128 13.65 10.26 -10.04
C LEU A 128 12.30 10.99 -10.01
N LEU A 129 12.28 12.29 -10.32
CA LEU A 129 11.07 13.11 -10.39
C LEU A 129 10.48 13.21 -11.81
N THR A 130 11.00 12.43 -12.77
CA THR A 130 10.47 12.41 -14.13
C THR A 130 8.99 12.08 -14.11
N ALA A 131 8.18 12.96 -14.71
CA ALA A 131 6.72 12.85 -14.76
C ALA A 131 6.03 12.56 -13.40
N VAL A 132 6.65 12.92 -12.26
CA VAL A 132 6.15 12.52 -10.94
C VAL A 132 4.73 13.00 -10.67
N GLU A 133 4.38 14.19 -11.15
CA GLU A 133 3.03 14.76 -11.00
C GLU A 133 1.95 13.92 -11.70
N GLN A 134 2.28 13.18 -12.77
CA GLN A 134 1.31 12.31 -13.47
C GLN A 134 0.98 11.03 -12.70
N TYR A 135 1.83 10.67 -11.74
CA TYR A 135 1.73 9.43 -10.96
C TYR A 135 1.69 9.72 -9.45
N SER A 136 1.43 10.97 -9.06
CA SER A 136 1.40 11.39 -7.66
C SER A 136 0.08 11.01 -6.98
N MET A 137 -0.18 11.61 -5.82
CA MET A 137 -1.43 11.50 -5.07
C MET A 137 -2.62 12.05 -5.87
N GLY A 138 -3.81 11.51 -5.60
CA GLY A 138 -5.06 12.07 -6.10
C GLY A 138 -5.43 13.38 -5.40
N THR A 139 -6.50 14.01 -5.88
CA THR A 139 -6.96 15.32 -5.41
C THR A 139 -8.26 15.28 -4.58
N ALA A 140 -8.85 14.10 -4.41
CA ALA A 140 -10.12 13.95 -3.70
C ALA A 140 -9.94 14.07 -2.18
N ARG A 141 -8.78 13.65 -1.65
CA ARG A 141 -8.49 13.71 -0.21
C ARG A 141 -7.02 14.03 0.06
N PRO A 142 -6.68 14.82 1.11
CA PRO A 142 -5.30 15.17 1.42
C PRO A 142 -4.44 13.98 1.91
N LEU A 143 -3.18 13.90 1.48
CA LEU A 143 -2.26 12.84 1.92
C LEU A 143 -2.03 12.83 3.43
N ASP A 144 -1.92 14.00 4.06
CA ASP A 144 -1.70 14.13 5.50
C ASP A 144 -2.87 13.56 6.32
N GLU A 145 -4.09 13.62 5.77
CA GLU A 145 -5.26 12.99 6.37
C GLU A 145 -5.14 11.46 6.32
N TYR A 146 -4.76 10.89 5.17
CA TYR A 146 -4.48 9.46 5.07
C TYR A 146 -3.41 9.02 6.08
N LEU A 147 -2.28 9.74 6.12
CA LEU A 147 -1.15 9.40 6.98
C LEU A 147 -1.57 9.42 8.46
N ARG A 148 -2.32 10.44 8.91
CA ARG A 148 -2.91 10.46 10.25
C ARG A 148 -3.89 9.30 10.46
N LEU A 149 -4.74 9.02 9.48
CA LEU A 149 -5.74 7.96 9.55
C LEU A 149 -5.13 6.59 9.82
N VAL A 150 -4.00 6.29 9.16
CA VAL A 150 -3.27 5.02 9.32
C VAL A 150 -2.15 5.10 10.36
N GLY A 151 -2.07 6.21 11.11
CA GLY A 151 -1.15 6.38 12.23
C GLY A 151 0.32 6.45 11.83
N LEU A 152 0.64 7.08 10.70
CA LEU A 152 2.01 7.20 10.21
C LEU A 152 2.46 8.67 10.16
N ASP A 153 3.68 8.94 10.62
CA ASP A 153 4.34 10.23 10.50
C ASP A 153 5.70 10.07 9.80
N MET A 154 5.83 10.64 8.60
CA MET A 154 7.04 10.54 7.78
C MET A 154 8.19 11.43 8.25
N VAL A 155 7.89 12.46 9.06
CA VAL A 155 8.87 13.38 9.62
C VAL A 155 9.50 12.78 10.87
N SER A 156 8.67 12.42 11.85
CA SER A 156 9.15 11.83 13.12
C SER A 156 9.45 10.34 13.02
N LYS A 157 9.01 9.68 11.93
CA LYS A 157 9.16 8.23 11.69
C LYS A 157 8.50 7.39 12.78
N GLN A 158 7.44 7.92 13.38
CA GLN A 158 6.65 7.25 14.40
C GLN A 158 5.43 6.57 13.78
N VAL A 159 5.04 5.47 14.42
CA VAL A 159 3.78 4.78 14.14
C VAL A 159 2.92 4.88 15.37
N THR A 160 1.73 5.47 15.23
CA THR A 160 0.74 5.58 16.30
C THR A 160 -0.35 4.54 16.11
N TYR A 161 -0.90 4.09 17.24
CA TYR A 161 -2.02 3.15 17.24
C TYR A 161 -3.29 3.75 16.61
N THR A 162 -4.00 2.97 15.80
CA THR A 162 -5.26 3.35 15.15
C THR A 162 -6.40 2.41 15.55
N GLU A 163 -7.21 2.82 16.53
CA GLU A 163 -8.26 1.99 17.15
C GLU A 163 -9.31 1.46 16.16
N TRP A 164 -9.67 2.26 15.14
CA TRP A 164 -10.68 1.90 14.15
C TRP A 164 -10.28 0.62 13.38
N CYS A 165 -8.97 0.42 13.13
CA CYS A 165 -8.47 -0.70 12.36
C CYS A 165 -8.57 -2.03 13.13
N GLU A 166 -8.34 -2.03 14.44
CA GLU A 166 -8.45 -3.26 15.26
C GLU A 166 -9.89 -3.67 15.48
N THR A 167 -10.76 -2.69 15.68
CA THR A 167 -12.19 -2.92 15.94
C THR A 167 -12.99 -3.14 14.65
N GLY A 168 -12.38 -2.89 13.48
CA GLY A 168 -13.02 -2.99 12.18
C GLY A 168 -14.21 -2.04 12.03
N LYS A 169 -14.15 -0.87 12.67
CA LYS A 169 -15.17 0.19 12.56
C LYS A 169 -14.80 1.17 11.45
N PRO A 170 -15.76 1.97 10.95
CA PRO A 170 -15.44 3.08 10.08
C PRO A 170 -14.36 3.99 10.70
N PRO A 171 -13.35 4.40 9.91
CA PRO A 171 -12.39 5.39 10.35
C PRO A 171 -13.05 6.75 10.63
N PRO A 172 -12.42 7.64 11.40
CA PRO A 172 -12.86 9.03 11.51
C PRO A 172 -13.05 9.67 10.12
N GLY A 173 -14.17 10.37 9.91
CA GLY A 173 -14.56 10.95 8.61
C GLY A 173 -15.38 10.02 7.71
N PHE A 174 -15.63 8.78 8.15
CA PHE A 174 -16.38 7.76 7.41
C PHE A 174 -17.69 7.35 8.12
N GLU A 175 -18.23 8.22 8.98
CA GLU A 175 -19.42 7.96 9.82
C GLU A 175 -20.67 7.65 8.99
N LYS A 176 -20.71 8.07 7.71
CA LYS A 176 -21.78 7.69 6.76
C LYS A 176 -21.95 6.18 6.60
N TYR A 177 -20.95 5.39 6.97
CA TYR A 177 -20.98 3.92 6.92
C TYR A 177 -21.33 3.26 8.25
N ASP A 178 -21.51 4.02 9.34
CA ASP A 178 -21.78 3.47 10.68
C ASP A 178 -22.99 2.54 10.71
N ASP A 179 -24.02 2.85 9.92
CA ASP A 179 -25.23 2.04 9.81
C ASP A 179 -24.97 0.61 9.28
N LEU A 180 -23.90 0.41 8.51
CA LEU A 180 -23.51 -0.91 8.00
C LEU A 180 -22.87 -1.81 9.06
N TYR A 181 -22.44 -1.24 10.19
CA TYR A 181 -21.70 -1.94 11.24
C TYR A 181 -22.47 -2.05 12.56
N LYS A 182 -23.70 -1.51 12.62
CA LYS A 182 -24.61 -1.73 13.75
C LYS A 182 -24.99 -3.22 13.78
N LYS A 183 -24.72 -3.89 14.91
CA LYS A 183 -25.20 -5.26 15.14
C LYS A 183 -26.73 -5.24 15.09
N LYS A 184 -27.31 -6.06 14.21
CA LYS A 184 -28.74 -6.39 14.24
C LYS A 184 -29.09 -7.17 15.49
#